data_AF-A0A7K3U6I6-F1
#
_entry.id   AF-A0A7K3U6I6-F1
#
_cell.length_a   1.000
_cell.length_b   1.000
_cell.length_c   1.000
_cell.angle_alpha   90.00
_cell.angle_beta   90.00
_cell.angle_gamma   90.00
#
_symmetry.space_group_name_H-M   'P 1'
#
loop_
_entity.id
_entity.type
_entity.pdbx_description
1 polymer ?
#
loop_
_entity_poly.entity_id
_entity_poly.type
_entity_poly.pdbx_seq_one_letter_code
_entity_poly.pdbx_strand_id
1 'polypeptide(L)'
;MNNIMACSSCGLDKTESIVHRGSYILRCAACGEAIVATSSMGMFDSDHTFSGFADPGPGKHPAPEMLIARGPFRQISTTISGAARNGTLIRLIPEPKD
;
A
#
# COMPACT_ATOMS: atom_id res chain seq x y z
N MET A 1 -8.26 -18.46 12.31
CA MET A 1 -8.64 -18.33 10.89
C MET A 1 -7.85 -17.19 10.29
N ASN A 2 -6.83 -17.50 9.49
CA ASN A 2 -6.16 -16.47 8.69
C ASN A 2 -7.12 -16.12 7.54
N ASN A 3 -7.89 -15.04 7.68
CA ASN A 3 -8.72 -14.46 6.63
C ASN A 3 -7.82 -13.88 5.53
N ILE A 4 -7.05 -14.72 4.84
CA ILE A 4 -6.30 -14.30 3.67
C ILE A 4 -7.28 -14.38 2.51
N MET A 5 -7.73 -13.23 2.02
CA MET A 5 -8.62 -13.14 0.86
C MET A 5 -7.85 -13.59 -0.38
N ALA A 6 -8.15 -14.78 -0.87
CA ALA A 6 -7.71 -15.22 -2.18
C ALA A 6 -8.28 -14.28 -3.25
N CYS A 7 -7.45 -13.87 -4.20
CA CYS A 7 -7.88 -13.05 -5.32
C CYS A 7 -8.92 -13.81 -6.16
N SER A 8 -10.11 -13.25 -6.36
CA SER A 8 -11.17 -13.86 -7.17
C SER A 8 -10.80 -14.01 -8.65
N SER A 9 -9.84 -13.22 -9.14
CA SER A 9 -9.39 -13.24 -10.54
C SER A 9 -8.39 -14.37 -10.83
N CYS A 10 -7.39 -14.58 -9.97
CA CYS A 10 -6.33 -15.57 -10.22
C CYS A 10 -6.24 -16.70 -9.18
N GLY A 11 -7.07 -16.67 -8.13
CA GLY A 11 -7.11 -17.67 -7.06
C GLY A 11 -5.94 -17.61 -6.06
N LEU A 12 -4.96 -16.73 -6.29
CA LEU A 12 -3.78 -16.62 -5.43
C LEU A 12 -3.99 -15.69 -4.24
N ASP A 13 -3.30 -15.97 -3.14
CA ASP A 13 -3.46 -15.33 -1.84
C ASP A 13 -2.34 -14.30 -1.53
N LYS A 14 -1.76 -13.72 -2.58
CA LYS A 14 -0.70 -12.70 -2.47
C LYS A 14 -1.31 -11.32 -2.59
N THR A 15 -1.22 -10.51 -1.53
CA THR A 15 -1.82 -9.18 -1.49
C THR A 15 -0.80 -8.09 -1.18
N GLU A 16 -1.13 -6.89 -1.66
CA GLU A 16 -0.29 -5.71 -1.63
C GLU A 16 -1.12 -4.48 -1.29
N SER A 17 -0.66 -3.72 -0.32
CA SER A 17 -1.20 -2.41 0.04
C SER A 17 -0.67 -1.31 -0.87
N ILE A 18 -1.57 -0.58 -1.53
CA ILE A 18 -1.23 0.60 -2.34
C ILE A 18 -2.11 1.81 -1.96
N VAL A 19 -1.64 3.01 -2.26
CA VAL A 19 -2.42 4.25 -2.19
C VAL A 19 -2.55 4.83 -3.59
N HIS A 20 -3.80 5.08 -4.00
CA HIS A 20 -4.14 5.67 -5.29
C HIS A 20 -5.15 6.77 -5.09
N ARG A 21 -4.85 8.01 -5.52
CA ARG A 21 -5.74 9.17 -5.42
C ARG A 21 -6.30 9.41 -3.99
N GLY A 22 -5.55 9.01 -2.96
CA GLY A 22 -5.96 9.12 -1.56
C GLY A 22 -6.86 7.98 -1.05
N SER A 23 -7.09 6.94 -1.85
CA SER A 23 -7.72 5.70 -1.40
C SER A 23 -6.65 4.67 -1.06
N TYR A 24 -6.86 3.93 0.03
CA TYR A 24 -6.06 2.76 0.34
C TYR A 24 -6.68 1.54 -0.34
N ILE A 25 -5.86 0.76 -1.03
CA ILE A 25 -6.30 -0.37 -1.84
C ILE A 25 -5.45 -1.59 -1.48
N LEU A 26 -6.10 -2.72 -1.23
CA LEU A 26 -5.48 -4.03 -1.29
C LEU A 26 -5.58 -4.55 -2.72
N ARG A 27 -4.43 -4.83 -3.33
CA ARG A 27 -4.27 -5.34 -4.69
C ARG A 27 -3.69 -6.75 -4.65
N CYS A 28 -4.03 -7.60 -5.61
CA CYS A 28 -3.34 -8.86 -5.81
C CYS A 28 -1.91 -8.64 -6.34
N ALA A 29 -0.92 -9.23 -5.68
CA ALA A 29 0.48 -9.16 -6.12
C ALA A 29 0.72 -9.92 -7.43
N ALA A 30 -0.13 -10.90 -7.76
CA ALA A 30 0.08 -11.78 -8.91
C ALA A 30 -0.50 -11.20 -10.21
N CYS A 31 -1.78 -10.79 -10.19
CA CYS A 31 -2.47 -10.29 -11.38
C CYS A 31 -2.73 -8.78 -11.36
N GLY A 32 -2.51 -8.10 -10.24
CA GLY A 32 -2.74 -6.67 -10.12
C GLY A 32 -4.19 -6.25 -9.88
N GLU A 33 -5.12 -7.21 -9.76
CA GLU A 33 -6.53 -6.92 -9.52
C GLU A 33 -6.73 -6.22 -8.16
N ALA A 34 -7.58 -5.19 -8.11
CA ALA A 34 -7.97 -4.56 -6.85
C ALA A 34 -8.93 -5.50 -6.10
N ILE A 35 -8.58 -5.85 -4.86
CA ILE A 35 -9.35 -6.78 -4.02
C ILE A 35 -10.28 -6.00 -3.09
N VAL A 36 -9.76 -4.97 -2.41
CA VAL A 36 -10.54 -4.10 -1.50
C VAL A 36 -10.05 -2.66 -1.66
N ALA A 37 -10.97 -1.70 -1.71
CA ALA A 37 -10.67 -0.28 -1.60
C ALA A 37 -11.40 0.31 -0.39
N THR A 38 -10.67 1.02 0.46
CA THR A 38 -11.21 1.71 1.62
C THR A 38 -10.66 3.13 1.70
N SER A 39 -11.46 4.05 2.23
CA SER A 39 -10.96 5.36 2.61
C SER A 39 -9.85 5.18 3.65
N SER A 40 -8.70 5.77 3.40
CA SER A 40 -7.50 5.66 4.24
C SER A 40 -7.65 6.22 5.67
N MET A 41 -8.82 6.78 6.01
CA MET A 41 -9.17 7.32 7.34
C MET A 41 -8.90 6.36 8.49
N GLY A 42 -9.17 5.05 8.34
CA GLY A 42 -8.88 4.06 9.39
C GLY A 42 -7.40 3.69 9.55
N MET A 43 -6.57 3.95 8.53
CA MET A 43 -5.13 3.73 8.61
C MET A 43 -4.39 4.93 9.16
N PHE A 44 -4.92 6.15 8.97
CA PHE A 44 -4.26 7.40 9.37
C PHE A 44 -4.00 7.53 10.87
N ASP A 45 -4.75 6.83 11.73
CA ASP A 45 -4.52 6.79 13.18
C ASP A 45 -3.47 5.76 13.61
N SER A 46 -2.81 5.10 12.66
CA SER A 46 -1.82 4.08 12.99
C SER A 46 -0.46 4.68 13.35
N ASP A 47 0.04 4.30 14.53
CA ASP A 47 1.45 4.47 14.94
C ASP A 47 2.38 3.42 14.31
N HIS A 48 1.86 2.51 13.48
CA HIS A 48 2.71 1.58 12.73
C HIS A 48 3.60 2.35 11.76
N THR A 49 4.88 2.00 11.76
CA THR A 49 5.85 2.51 10.79
C THR A 49 5.62 1.84 9.44
N PHE A 50 5.58 2.67 8.40
CA PHE A 50 5.54 2.22 7.02
C PHE A 50 6.65 2.89 6.23
N SER A 51 7.10 2.17 5.19
CA SER A 51 7.80 2.76 4.07
C SER A 51 6.85 2.83 2.87
N GLY A 52 6.74 4.02 2.28
CA GLY A 52 5.96 4.30 1.08
C GLY A 52 6.88 4.54 -0.11
N PHE A 53 6.69 3.78 -1.19
CA PHE A 53 7.49 3.84 -2.41
C PHE A 53 6.61 4.16 -3.61
N ALA A 54 7.17 4.72 -4.67
CA ALA A 54 6.51 4.66 -5.98
C ALA A 54 6.27 3.17 -6.35
N ASP A 55 5.06 2.83 -6.78
CA ASP A 55 4.69 1.44 -7.05
C ASP A 55 5.36 0.94 -8.35
N PRO A 56 6.17 -0.13 -8.31
CA PRO A 56 6.82 -0.69 -9.50
C PRO A 56 5.88 -1.58 -10.33
N GLY A 57 4.67 -1.84 -9.83
CA GLY A 57 3.70 -2.79 -10.36
C GLY A 57 3.55 -4.05 -9.49
N PRO A 58 2.54 -4.89 -9.79
CA PRO A 58 2.19 -6.05 -8.98
C PRO A 58 3.35 -7.02 -8.76
N GLY A 59 3.60 -7.37 -7.49
CA GLY A 59 4.56 -8.41 -7.10
C GLY A 59 6.03 -8.04 -7.29
N LYS A 60 6.32 -6.82 -7.74
CA LYS A 60 7.69 -6.30 -7.85
C LYS A 60 8.10 -5.63 -6.54
N HIS A 61 9.36 -5.83 -6.17
CA HIS A 61 9.94 -5.10 -5.05
C HIS A 61 10.34 -3.69 -5.49
N PRO A 62 9.96 -2.64 -4.72
CA PRO A 62 10.42 -1.29 -4.99
C PRO A 62 11.92 -1.18 -4.70
N ALA A 63 12.62 -0.41 -5.54
CA ALA A 63 14.01 -0.10 -5.31
C ALA A 63 14.15 1.03 -4.27
N PRO A 64 15.26 1.11 -3.51
CA PRO A 64 15.44 2.11 -2.45
C PRO A 64 15.27 3.56 -2.90
N GLU A 65 15.69 3.87 -4.14
CA GLU A 65 15.56 5.19 -4.76
C GLU A 65 14.10 5.61 -5.06
N MET A 66 13.17 4.65 -5.03
CA MET A 66 11.74 4.90 -5.21
C MET A 66 11.05 5.33 -3.91
N LEU A 67 11.78 5.43 -2.80
CA LEU A 67 11.24 5.81 -1.50
C LEU A 67 10.68 7.24 -1.53
N ILE A 68 9.44 7.39 -1.12
CA ILE A 68 8.74 8.69 -1.03
C ILE A 68 8.74 9.18 0.42
N ALA A 69 8.42 8.30 1.37
CA ALA A 69 8.39 8.63 2.79
C ALA A 69 8.52 7.37 3.65
N ARG A 70 9.08 7.54 4.85
CA ARG A 70 9.21 6.48 5.86
C ARG A 70 8.89 7.03 7.24
N GLY A 71 8.14 6.29 8.04
CA GLY A 71 7.80 6.68 9.42
C GLY A 71 6.42 6.19 9.84
N PRO A 72 5.97 6.56 11.07
CA PRO A 72 4.60 6.31 11.51
C PRO A 72 3.60 6.82 10.48
N PHE A 73 2.59 6.00 10.12
CA PHE A 73 1.70 6.34 9.00
C PHE A 73 1.03 7.71 9.18
N ARG A 74 0.63 8.03 10.42
CA ARG A 74 0.07 9.35 10.76
C ARG A 74 0.97 10.52 10.33
N GLN A 75 2.29 10.39 10.48
CA GLN A 75 3.27 11.44 10.19
C GLN A 75 3.55 11.57 8.68
N ILE A 76 3.53 10.44 7.95
CA ILE A 76 3.80 10.42 6.51
C ILE A 76 2.54 10.55 5.64
N SER A 77 1.35 10.50 6.26
CA SER A 77 0.04 10.48 5.59
C SER A 77 -0.16 11.61 4.59
N THR A 78 0.25 12.83 4.94
CA THR A 78 0.16 14.02 4.09
C THR A 78 1.04 13.89 2.85
N THR A 79 2.30 13.46 3.02
CA THR A 79 3.24 13.25 1.90
C THR A 79 2.75 12.16 0.96
N ILE A 80 2.31 11.03 1.50
CA ILE A 80 1.75 9.90 0.74
C ILE A 80 0.50 10.34 -0.02
N SER A 81 -0.45 10.98 0.66
CA SER A 81 -1.70 11.43 0.03
C SER A 81 -1.46 12.51 -1.02
N GLY A 82 -0.51 13.42 -0.78
CA GLY A 82 -0.11 14.45 -1.74
C GLY A 82 0.47 13.86 -3.01
N ALA A 83 1.43 12.95 -2.89
CA ALA A 83 1.99 12.24 -4.05
C ALA A 83 0.92 11.43 -4.80
N ALA A 84 0.02 10.74 -4.07
CA ALA A 84 -1.06 9.96 -4.69
C ALA A 84 -2.09 10.82 -5.44
N ARG A 85 -2.37 12.03 -4.96
CA ARG A 85 -3.24 13.00 -5.65
C ARG A 85 -2.60 13.56 -6.91
N ASN A 86 -1.27 13.63 -6.97
CA ASN A 86 -0.51 14.03 -8.16
C ASN A 86 -0.35 12.89 -9.19
N GLY A 87 -1.01 11.75 -8.98
CA GLY A 87 -1.04 10.64 -9.93
C GLY A 87 -0.01 9.54 -9.66
N THR A 88 0.85 9.69 -8.66
CA THR A 88 1.79 8.63 -8.27
C THR A 88 1.05 7.49 -7.58
N LEU A 89 1.17 6.28 -8.09
CA LEU A 89 0.72 5.11 -7.35
C LEU A 89 1.76 4.74 -6.30
N ILE A 90 1.34 4.54 -5.05
CA ILE A 90 2.27 4.35 -3.93
C ILE A 90 2.12 2.95 -3.36
N ARG A 91 3.20 2.19 -3.25
CA ARG A 91 3.25 0.92 -2.53
C ARG A 91 3.57 1.18 -1.06
N LEU A 92 2.70 0.71 -0.15
CA LEU A 92 2.94 0.76 1.29
C LEU A 92 3.46 -0.60 1.79
N ILE A 93 4.58 -0.57 2.52
CA ILE A 93 5.18 -1.74 3.15
C ILE A 93 5.25 -1.47 4.65
N PRO A 94 4.54 -2.25 5.50
CA PRO A 94 4.68 -2.13 6.95
C PRO A 94 6.07 -2.58 7.36
N GLU A 95 6.68 -1.86 8.28
CA GLU A 95 7.96 -2.27 8.85
C GLU A 95 7.73 -3.24 10.01
N PRO A 96 8.66 -4.19 10.22
CA PRO A 96 8.63 -5.01 11.42
C PRO A 96 8.59 -4.12 12.66
N LYS A 97 7.78 -4.48 13.65
CA LYS A 97 7.98 -3.95 15.00
C LYS A 97 9.20 -4.68 15.57
N ASP A 98 10.21 -3.93 16.00
CA ASP A 98 11.26 -4.46 16.87
C ASP A 98 10.68 -5.00 18.19
#